data_AF-A0A5F2G755-F1
#
_entry.id   AF-A0A5F2G755-F1
#
_cell.length_a   1.000
_cell.length_b   1.000
_cell.length_c   1.000
_cell.angle_alpha   90.00
_cell.angle_beta   90.00
_cell.angle_gamma   90.00
#
_symmetry.space_group_name_H-M   'P 1'
#
loop_
_entity.id
_entity.type
_entity.pdbx_description
1 polymer ?
#
loop_
_entity_poly.entity_id
_entity_poly.type
_entity_poly.pdbx_seq_one_letter_code
_entity_poly.pdbx_strand_id
1 'polypeptide(L)'
;MYIKSPLLGLTALMTVSVGRAAGAEREPAEYIKICDVLGSGYSYIPNTETCLRIGGYVRYDIGLGDVRSYDSARTSDVRTGEDQGTWRNSTRFTFKTWTGQQTELGALTTYTETHVNFGNSANSHDSPQNYDFNSGLALASAWVELGGLRVGKEGSAFDTFVSYAGDVLDSMLVPSAGFDTNVAQYHFDAGNGISTVISLEQGSGSAGTIDSYIPHVVAGLKYTQGWGSITG
;
A
#
# COMPACT_ATOMS: atom_id res chain seq x y z
N MET A 1 -23.33 19.12 -23.12
CA MET A 1 -23.11 18.46 -24.43
C MET A 1 -22.09 17.35 -24.20
N TYR A 2 -22.55 16.11 -24.12
CA TYR A 2 -21.74 14.94 -23.80
C TYR A 2 -21.51 14.13 -25.08
N ILE A 3 -20.25 13.96 -25.47
CA ILE A 3 -19.86 13.08 -26.58
C ILE A 3 -19.60 11.70 -25.98
N LYS A 4 -20.42 10.72 -26.40
CA LYS A 4 -20.28 9.30 -26.05
C LYS A 4 -19.43 8.62 -27.13
N SER A 5 -18.30 8.02 -26.74
CA SER A 5 -17.51 7.14 -27.59
C SER A 5 -17.94 5.68 -27.39
N PRO A 6 -18.16 4.88 -28.45
CA PRO A 6 -18.46 3.46 -28.33
C PRO A 6 -17.17 2.65 -28.28
N LEU A 7 -16.93 1.97 -27.15
CA LEU A 7 -15.87 0.95 -27.06
C LEU A 7 -16.44 -0.38 -27.55
N LEU A 8 -16.02 -0.82 -28.74
CA LEU A 8 -16.22 -2.20 -29.20
C LEU A 8 -15.30 -3.13 -28.38
N GLY A 9 -15.87 -3.88 -27.44
CA GLY A 9 -15.21 -4.99 -26.76
C GLY A 9 -15.90 -6.31 -27.12
N LEU A 10 -15.21 -7.17 -27.88
CA LEU A 10 -15.63 -8.55 -28.13
C LEU A 10 -15.66 -9.33 -26.80
N THR A 11 -16.85 -9.72 -26.34
CA THR A 11 -17.01 -10.73 -25.29
C THR A 11 -17.00 -12.12 -25.92
N ALA A 12 -15.89 -12.85 -25.79
CA ALA A 12 -15.87 -14.30 -26.00
C ALA A 12 -16.30 -14.99 -24.70
N LEU A 13 -17.53 -15.52 -24.64
CA LEU A 13 -17.98 -16.38 -23.55
C LEU A 13 -17.34 -17.77 -23.73
N MET A 14 -16.37 -18.12 -22.88
CA MET A 14 -15.99 -19.52 -22.68
C MET A 14 -16.83 -20.11 -21.55
N THR A 15 -17.80 -20.95 -21.88
CA THR A 15 -18.54 -21.77 -20.92
C THR A 15 -17.69 -22.99 -20.55
N VAL A 16 -17.13 -23.03 -19.34
CA VAL A 16 -16.54 -24.24 -18.76
C VAL A 16 -17.65 -25.01 -18.04
N SER A 17 -18.12 -26.11 -18.65
CA SER A 17 -19.00 -27.07 -17.99
C SER A 17 -18.18 -28.06 -17.17
N VAL A 18 -18.14 -27.89 -15.85
CA VAL A 18 -17.58 -28.90 -14.92
C VAL A 18 -18.67 -29.95 -14.65
N GLY A 19 -18.45 -31.17 -15.12
CA GLY A 19 -19.31 -32.32 -14.82
C GLY A 19 -19.31 -32.64 -13.32
N ARG A 20 -20.51 -32.88 -12.76
CA ARG A 20 -20.71 -33.17 -11.34
C ARG A 20 -20.55 -34.68 -11.12
N ALA A 21 -19.38 -35.10 -10.63
CA ALA A 21 -19.21 -36.44 -10.07
C ALA A 21 -19.88 -36.49 -8.70
N ALA A 22 -20.82 -37.42 -8.52
CA ALA A 22 -21.42 -37.73 -7.23
C ALA A 22 -20.43 -38.54 -6.40
N GLY A 23 -20.19 -38.13 -5.15
CA GLY A 23 -19.40 -38.88 -4.18
C GLY A 23 -18.81 -38.00 -3.08
N ALA A 24 -19.03 -38.42 -1.84
CA ALA A 24 -18.64 -37.81 -0.56
C ALA A 24 -19.65 -36.80 0.01
N GLU A 25 -20.41 -37.28 1.00
CA GLU A 25 -20.95 -36.46 2.09
C GLU A 25 -19.78 -35.66 2.67
N ARG A 26 -19.66 -34.41 2.26
CA ARG A 26 -18.69 -33.48 2.82
C ARG A 26 -19.26 -33.07 4.17
N GLU A 27 -18.55 -33.33 5.27
CA GLU A 27 -18.85 -32.63 6.52
C GLU A 27 -19.01 -31.14 6.18
N PRO A 28 -20.01 -30.43 6.75
CA PRO A 28 -20.27 -29.05 6.39
C PRO A 28 -18.96 -28.30 6.62
N ALA A 29 -18.32 -27.91 5.51
CA ALA A 29 -17.12 -27.09 5.57
C ALA A 29 -17.47 -25.94 6.50
N GLU A 30 -16.70 -25.77 7.58
CA GLU A 30 -16.96 -24.72 8.56
C GLU A 30 -16.95 -23.40 7.81
N TYR A 31 -18.15 -22.90 7.51
CA TYR A 31 -18.33 -21.79 6.62
C TYR A 31 -17.77 -20.58 7.33
N ILE A 32 -16.73 -19.99 6.73
CA ILE A 32 -16.23 -18.69 7.11
C ILE A 32 -17.43 -17.74 7.13
N LYS A 33 -17.80 -17.27 8.33
CA LYS A 33 -18.96 -16.40 8.50
C LYS A 33 -18.61 -15.04 7.90
N ILE A 34 -19.47 -14.54 7.02
CA ILE A 34 -19.31 -13.21 6.44
C ILE A 34 -19.56 -12.18 7.53
N CYS A 35 -18.69 -11.18 7.64
CA CYS A 35 -18.87 -10.05 8.54
C CYS A 35 -19.52 -8.88 7.79
N ASP A 36 -20.84 -8.76 7.90
CA ASP A 36 -21.60 -7.70 7.24
C ASP A 36 -21.34 -6.31 7.86
N VAL A 37 -20.85 -6.26 9.11
CA VAL A 37 -20.63 -5.02 9.87
C VAL A 37 -19.57 -4.12 9.24
N LEU A 38 -18.47 -4.70 8.76
CA LEU A 38 -17.39 -3.97 8.07
C LEU A 38 -17.51 -3.99 6.54
N GLY A 39 -18.53 -4.69 6.03
CA GLY A 39 -18.85 -4.75 4.61
C GLY A 39 -18.11 -5.86 3.85
N SER A 40 -18.10 -5.71 2.52
CA SER A 40 -17.64 -6.76 1.60
C SER A 40 -16.18 -7.16 1.82
N GLY A 41 -15.91 -8.46 1.78
CA GLY A 41 -14.56 -9.03 1.87
C GLY A 41 -14.08 -9.26 3.30
N TYR A 42 -14.88 -8.94 4.31
CA TYR A 42 -14.63 -9.30 5.70
C TYR A 42 -15.29 -10.63 6.08
N SER A 43 -14.57 -11.37 6.89
CA SER A 43 -15.00 -12.63 7.49
C SER A 43 -14.70 -12.65 8.97
N TYR A 44 -15.54 -13.28 9.78
CA TYR A 44 -15.23 -13.47 11.20
C TYR A 44 -14.08 -14.46 11.38
N ILE A 45 -13.16 -14.11 12.29
CA ILE A 45 -12.18 -15.06 12.81
C ILE A 45 -12.93 -16.10 13.67
N PRO A 46 -12.72 -17.42 13.46
CA PRO A 46 -13.42 -18.45 14.19
C PRO A 46 -13.37 -18.24 15.71
N ASN A 47 -14.50 -18.46 16.38
CA ASN A 47 -14.67 -18.27 17.83
C ASN A 47 -14.45 -16.83 18.34
N THR A 48 -14.55 -15.82 17.48
CA THR A 48 -14.49 -14.40 17.87
C THR A 48 -15.56 -13.56 17.17
N GLU A 49 -15.77 -12.34 17.66
CA GLU A 49 -16.56 -11.30 16.99
C GLU A 49 -15.69 -10.38 16.11
N THR A 50 -14.40 -10.70 15.96
CA THR A 50 -13.45 -9.92 15.19
C THR A 50 -13.58 -10.26 13.71
N CYS A 51 -13.79 -9.24 12.91
CA CYS A 51 -13.81 -9.33 11.46
C CYS A 51 -12.39 -9.20 10.92
N LEU A 52 -12.04 -10.02 9.94
CA LEU A 52 -10.75 -10.09 9.26
C LEU A 52 -10.99 -10.00 7.75
N ARG A 53 -10.20 -9.16 7.09
CA ARG A 53 -10.04 -9.15 5.65
C ARG A 53 -8.57 -9.36 5.34
N ILE A 54 -8.30 -10.23 4.37
CA ILE A 54 -6.97 -10.48 3.84
C ILE A 54 -6.94 -9.97 2.41
N GLY A 55 -5.84 -9.34 2.04
CA GLY A 55 -5.61 -8.86 0.68
C GLY A 55 -4.14 -8.71 0.41
N GLY A 56 -3.84 -8.12 -0.74
CA GLY A 56 -2.48 -8.02 -1.23
C GLY A 56 -2.46 -7.99 -2.74
N TYR A 57 -1.26 -7.93 -3.29
CA TYR A 57 -1.03 -7.98 -4.72
C TYR A 57 0.39 -8.44 -5.01
N VAL A 58 0.59 -8.94 -6.23
CA VAL A 58 1.91 -9.10 -6.82
C VAL A 58 2.06 -8.03 -7.89
N ARG A 59 3.16 -7.30 -7.84
CA ARG A 59 3.55 -6.30 -8.84
C ARG A 59 4.83 -6.76 -9.51
N TYR A 60 4.91 -6.59 -10.82
CA TYR A 60 6.13 -6.76 -11.60
C TYR A 60 6.40 -5.47 -12.35
N ASP A 61 7.58 -4.91 -12.14
CA ASP A 61 8.06 -3.71 -12.80
C ASP A 61 9.23 -4.06 -13.71
N ILE A 62 9.18 -3.52 -14.93
CA ILE A 62 10.26 -3.58 -15.92
C ILE A 62 10.60 -2.15 -16.35
N GLY A 63 11.84 -1.76 -16.14
CA GLY A 63 12.40 -0.45 -16.50
C GLY A 63 13.30 -0.54 -17.71
N LEU A 64 13.18 0.45 -18.59
CA LEU A 64 13.87 0.58 -19.87
C LEU A 64 14.34 2.02 -20.02
N GLY A 65 15.66 2.26 -19.99
CA GLY A 65 16.14 3.62 -20.09
C GLY A 65 17.64 3.76 -20.14
N ASP A 66 18.08 4.92 -20.63
CA ASP A 66 19.48 5.35 -20.60
C ASP A 66 19.97 5.49 -19.16
N VAL A 67 21.28 5.42 -18.95
CA VAL A 67 22.04 5.58 -17.69
C VAL A 67 21.55 6.68 -16.76
N ARG A 68 20.98 7.74 -17.34
CA ARG A 68 20.53 8.95 -16.66
C ARG A 68 19.04 8.95 -16.34
N SER A 69 18.34 7.89 -16.73
CA SER A 69 16.96 7.59 -16.35
C SER A 69 16.96 6.92 -14.98
N TYR A 70 16.01 7.31 -14.13
CA TYR A 70 15.94 6.89 -12.72
C TYR A 70 15.55 5.41 -12.53
N ASP A 71 15.00 4.80 -13.59
CA ASP A 71 14.69 3.39 -13.70
C ASP A 71 15.81 2.58 -14.40
N SER A 72 16.96 3.18 -14.68
CA SER A 72 18.05 2.49 -15.35
C SER A 72 18.76 1.49 -14.43
N ALA A 73 19.24 0.41 -15.03
CA ALA A 73 20.13 -0.53 -14.40
C ALA A 73 21.41 -0.66 -15.24
N ARG A 74 22.52 -1.01 -14.60
CA ARG A 74 23.85 -1.07 -15.21
C ARG A 74 24.49 -2.41 -14.98
N THR A 75 25.22 -2.90 -15.98
CA THR A 75 25.98 -4.14 -15.88
C THR A 75 27.27 -4.01 -16.69
N SER A 76 28.29 -4.78 -16.35
CA SER A 76 29.47 -4.92 -17.20
C SER A 76 29.20 -5.87 -18.35
N ASP A 77 29.62 -5.48 -19.55
CA ASP A 77 29.62 -6.38 -20.71
C ASP A 77 30.56 -7.56 -20.48
N VAL A 78 30.08 -8.77 -20.76
CA VAL A 78 30.83 -10.01 -20.48
C VAL A 78 32.08 -10.14 -21.36
N ARG A 79 32.10 -9.49 -22.54
CA ARG A 79 33.20 -9.58 -23.50
C ARG A 79 34.19 -8.43 -23.36
N THR A 80 33.72 -7.20 -23.18
CA THR A 80 34.58 -6.01 -23.13
C THR A 80 34.85 -5.51 -21.72
N GLY A 81 34.02 -5.90 -20.73
CA GLY A 81 34.07 -5.37 -19.37
C GLY A 81 33.56 -3.92 -19.25
N GLU A 82 33.11 -3.33 -20.36
CA GLU A 82 32.62 -1.96 -20.39
C GLU A 82 31.25 -1.86 -19.72
N ASP A 83 30.97 -0.71 -19.12
CA ASP A 83 29.69 -0.39 -18.49
C ASP A 83 28.60 -0.17 -19.55
N GLN A 84 27.50 -0.91 -19.45
CA GLN A 84 26.35 -0.80 -20.36
C GLN A 84 25.02 -0.72 -19.60
N GLY A 85 24.05 -0.02 -20.19
CA GLY A 85 22.67 -0.01 -19.72
C GLY A 85 22.03 -1.39 -19.88
N THR A 86 21.18 -1.77 -18.94
CA THR A 86 20.44 -3.03 -18.94
C THR A 86 19.08 -2.86 -18.28
N TRP A 87 18.29 -3.93 -18.26
CA TRP A 87 16.93 -3.97 -17.76
C TRP A 87 16.87 -3.89 -16.24
N ARG A 88 15.99 -3.05 -15.73
CA ARG A 88 15.58 -3.07 -14.32
C ARG A 88 14.38 -3.97 -14.18
N ASN A 89 14.47 -5.02 -13.36
CA ASN A 89 13.37 -5.94 -13.11
C ASN A 89 13.12 -6.01 -11.60
N SER A 90 11.86 -5.92 -11.20
CA SER A 90 11.48 -6.01 -9.79
C SER A 90 10.11 -6.64 -9.62
N THR A 91 10.05 -7.74 -8.88
CA THR A 91 8.81 -8.35 -8.40
C THR A 91 8.60 -7.93 -6.95
N ARG A 92 7.41 -7.43 -6.60
CA ARG A 92 6.98 -7.18 -5.23
C ARG A 92 5.79 -8.06 -4.90
N PHE A 93 5.88 -8.79 -3.80
CA PHE A 93 4.72 -9.39 -3.12
C PHE A 93 4.33 -8.48 -1.96
N THR A 94 3.05 -8.10 -1.90
CA THR A 94 2.49 -7.32 -0.79
C THR A 94 1.38 -8.12 -0.13
N PHE A 95 1.44 -8.24 1.19
CA PHE A 95 0.41 -8.87 2.00
C PHE A 95 -0.21 -7.85 2.94
N LYS A 96 -1.54 -7.80 2.95
CA LYS A 96 -2.33 -6.83 3.72
C LYS A 96 -3.35 -7.55 4.58
N THR A 97 -3.48 -7.13 5.83
CA THR A 97 -4.58 -7.58 6.69
C THR A 97 -5.29 -6.40 7.33
N TRP A 98 -6.60 -6.49 7.39
CA TRP A 98 -7.45 -5.57 8.13
C TRP A 98 -8.21 -6.37 9.16
N THR A 99 -8.24 -5.90 10.39
CA THR A 99 -9.16 -6.45 11.39
C THR A 99 -10.02 -5.35 11.97
N GLY A 100 -11.19 -5.72 12.48
CA GLY A 100 -11.97 -4.80 13.27
C GLY A 100 -13.07 -5.43 14.08
N GLN A 101 -13.47 -4.71 15.12
CA GLN A 101 -14.52 -5.09 16.06
C GLN A 101 -15.27 -3.83 16.52
N GLN A 102 -16.58 -3.96 16.75
CA GLN A 102 -17.35 -2.89 17.38
C GLN A 102 -17.13 -2.93 18.89
N THR A 103 -16.78 -1.78 19.47
CA THR A 103 -16.63 -1.62 20.91
C THR A 103 -17.56 -0.51 21.40
N GLU A 104 -17.76 -0.39 22.71
CA GLU A 104 -18.54 0.71 23.30
C GLU A 104 -17.94 2.09 23.02
N LEU A 105 -16.64 2.15 22.69
CA LEU A 105 -15.90 3.37 22.37
C LEU A 105 -15.84 3.66 20.85
N GLY A 106 -16.51 2.85 20.04
CA GLY A 106 -16.50 2.92 18.58
C GLY A 106 -15.84 1.71 17.93
N ALA A 107 -15.65 1.76 16.61
CA ALA A 107 -15.00 0.69 15.88
C ALA A 107 -13.49 0.67 16.19
N LEU A 108 -13.01 -0.44 16.74
CA LEU A 108 -11.58 -0.74 16.85
C LEU A 108 -11.15 -1.39 15.55
N THR A 109 -10.20 -0.81 14.83
CA THR A 109 -9.67 -1.36 13.58
C THR A 109 -8.16 -1.49 13.62
N THR A 110 -7.60 -2.45 12.90
CA THR A 110 -6.16 -2.60 12.71
C THR A 110 -5.85 -2.78 11.24
N TYR A 111 -4.69 -2.29 10.82
CA TYR A 111 -4.16 -2.52 9.49
C TYR A 111 -2.71 -2.96 9.57
N THR A 112 -2.33 -3.93 8.74
CA THR A 112 -0.93 -4.25 8.49
C THR A 112 -0.67 -4.43 7.02
N GLU A 113 0.47 -3.93 6.55
CA GLU A 113 0.99 -4.10 5.20
C GLU A 113 2.46 -4.49 5.28
N THR A 114 2.79 -5.64 4.70
CA THR A 114 4.17 -6.09 4.54
C THR A 114 4.48 -6.30 3.08
N HIS A 115 5.74 -6.06 2.70
CA HIS A 115 6.19 -6.37 1.35
C HIS A 115 7.53 -7.11 1.34
N VAL A 116 7.71 -7.90 0.30
CA VAL A 116 8.97 -8.58 -0.05
C VAL A 116 9.23 -8.32 -1.52
N ASN A 117 10.46 -7.92 -1.86
CA ASN A 117 10.86 -7.67 -3.23
C ASN A 117 11.93 -8.67 -3.68
N PHE A 118 11.87 -9.07 -4.95
CA PHE A 118 12.92 -9.80 -5.66
C PHE A 118 13.23 -9.06 -6.95
N GLY A 119 14.48 -8.65 -7.12
CA GLY A 119 14.87 -7.91 -8.31
C GLY A 119 16.26 -7.34 -8.18
N ASN A 120 16.62 -6.53 -9.16
CA ASN A 120 17.91 -5.88 -9.23
C ASN A 120 17.85 -4.41 -8.75
N SER A 121 19.00 -3.85 -8.39
CA SER A 121 19.09 -2.47 -7.89
C SER A 121 19.33 -1.48 -9.03
N ALA A 122 18.66 -0.33 -8.97
CA ALA A 122 19.09 0.83 -9.74
C ALA A 122 20.41 1.34 -9.14
N ASN A 123 21.40 1.64 -9.99
CA ASN A 123 22.65 2.31 -9.62
C ASN A 123 23.69 1.53 -8.79
N SER A 124 23.90 0.22 -8.99
CA SER A 124 25.13 -0.38 -8.46
C SER A 124 26.34 -0.04 -9.35
N HIS A 125 26.84 1.20 -9.26
CA HIS A 125 28.18 1.50 -9.80
C HIS A 125 29.27 0.61 -9.16
N ASP A 126 28.95 0.00 -8.00
CA ASP A 126 29.85 -0.86 -7.23
C ASP A 126 29.74 -2.36 -7.55
N SER A 127 28.78 -2.79 -8.39
CA SER A 127 28.67 -4.20 -8.81
C SER A 127 28.72 -4.31 -10.34
N PRO A 128 29.72 -5.01 -10.91
CA PRO A 128 29.78 -5.26 -12.36
C PRO A 128 28.65 -6.20 -12.85
N GLN A 129 27.86 -6.78 -11.94
CA GLN A 129 26.83 -7.76 -12.27
C GLN A 129 25.48 -7.29 -11.72
N ASN A 130 24.50 -7.21 -12.63
CA ASN A 130 23.13 -6.80 -12.34
C ASN A 130 22.20 -8.02 -12.17
N TYR A 131 22.47 -8.85 -11.17
CA TYR A 131 21.65 -10.02 -10.87
C TYR A 131 20.53 -9.69 -9.87
N ASP A 132 19.44 -10.45 -9.94
CA ASP A 132 18.33 -10.31 -9.02
C ASP A 132 18.63 -10.95 -7.66
N PHE A 133 18.15 -10.34 -6.58
CA PHE A 133 18.25 -10.88 -5.23
C PHE A 133 16.99 -10.63 -4.42
N ASN A 134 16.80 -11.41 -3.36
CA ASN A 134 15.70 -11.20 -2.41
C ASN A 134 16.06 -10.07 -1.45
N SER A 135 15.15 -9.10 -1.32
CA SER A 135 15.14 -8.16 -0.20
C SER A 135 14.54 -8.81 1.05
N GLY A 136 14.85 -8.24 2.22
CA GLY A 136 14.22 -8.63 3.48
C GLY A 136 12.73 -8.31 3.52
N LEU A 137 12.00 -8.94 4.44
CA LEU A 137 10.63 -8.57 4.76
C LEU A 137 10.61 -7.16 5.35
N ALA A 138 9.85 -6.25 4.73
CA ALA A 138 9.64 -4.92 5.25
C ALA A 138 8.20 -4.76 5.75
N LEU A 139 8.07 -4.06 6.88
CA LEU A 139 6.79 -3.59 7.42
C LEU A 139 6.53 -2.21 6.83
N ALA A 140 5.55 -2.07 5.94
CA ALA A 140 5.22 -0.78 5.32
C ALA A 140 4.33 0.05 6.25
N SER A 141 3.22 -0.53 6.71
CA SER A 141 2.29 0.09 7.66
C SER A 141 1.82 -0.94 8.67
N ALA A 142 1.63 -0.52 9.92
CA ALA A 142 1.09 -1.35 11.00
C ALA A 142 0.53 -0.47 12.11
N TRP A 143 -0.80 -0.37 12.21
CA TRP A 143 -1.43 0.49 13.20
C TRP A 143 -2.73 -0.09 13.73
N VAL A 144 -3.14 0.47 14.88
CA VAL A 144 -4.47 0.28 15.48
C VAL A 144 -5.15 1.63 15.57
N GLU A 145 -6.46 1.65 15.33
CA GLU A 145 -7.28 2.84 15.37
C GLU A 145 -8.57 2.61 16.17
N LEU A 146 -8.91 3.54 17.05
CA LEU A 146 -10.14 3.54 17.83
C LEU A 146 -10.70 4.96 17.89
N GLY A 147 -11.93 5.15 17.38
CA GLY A 147 -12.63 6.44 17.48
C GLY A 147 -11.87 7.61 16.86
N GLY A 148 -11.11 7.36 15.79
CA GLY A 148 -10.26 8.35 15.11
C GLY A 148 -8.84 8.48 15.66
N LEU A 149 -8.54 7.93 16.84
CA LEU A 149 -7.17 7.87 17.37
C LEU A 149 -6.44 6.66 16.78
N ARG A 150 -5.39 6.91 16.00
CA ARG A 150 -4.52 5.92 15.39
C ARG A 150 -3.14 5.94 16.04
N VAL A 151 -2.60 4.76 16.35
CA VAL A 151 -1.22 4.60 16.81
C VAL A 151 -0.52 3.45 16.11
N GLY A 152 0.77 3.62 15.80
CA GLY A 152 1.60 2.58 15.18
C GLY A 152 2.54 3.14 14.13
N LYS A 153 2.92 2.31 13.17
CA LYS A 153 3.74 2.68 12.02
C LYS A 153 2.86 3.04 10.83
N GLU A 154 3.09 4.21 10.25
CA GLU A 154 2.45 4.68 9.02
C GLU A 154 3.35 5.70 8.32
N GLY A 155 2.96 6.14 7.13
CA GLY A 155 3.51 7.37 6.55
C GLY A 155 3.12 8.62 7.31
N SER A 156 3.97 9.66 7.16
CA SER A 156 3.71 10.98 7.75
C SER A 156 2.33 11.48 7.33
N ALA A 157 1.59 12.11 8.24
CA ALA A 157 0.37 12.83 7.94
C ALA A 157 0.61 13.92 6.88
N PHE A 158 1.83 14.45 6.79
CA PHE A 158 2.18 15.49 5.84
C PHE A 158 2.02 15.01 4.39
N ASP A 159 2.40 13.77 4.09
CA ASP A 159 2.22 13.18 2.76
C ASP A 159 0.89 12.43 2.64
N THR A 160 0.54 11.60 3.63
CA THR A 160 -0.63 10.71 3.55
C THR A 160 -1.94 11.49 3.49
N PHE A 161 -2.04 12.62 4.21
CA PHE A 161 -3.28 13.39 4.29
C PHE A 161 -3.60 14.12 2.98
N VAL A 162 -2.58 14.54 2.22
CA VAL A 162 -2.74 15.17 0.90
C VAL A 162 -2.78 14.16 -0.25
N SER A 163 -2.78 12.85 0.04
CA SER A 163 -2.69 11.78 -0.94
C SER A 163 -1.38 11.77 -1.74
N TYR A 164 -0.28 12.06 -1.05
CA TYR A 164 1.07 12.08 -1.61
C TYR A 164 1.17 13.05 -2.81
N ALA A 165 2.09 12.79 -3.74
CA ALA A 165 2.15 13.48 -5.04
C ALA A 165 1.10 12.97 -6.05
N GLY A 166 0.10 12.20 -5.61
CA GLY A 166 -0.87 11.50 -6.47
C GLY A 166 -0.41 10.12 -6.94
N ASP A 167 -1.23 9.48 -7.79
CA ASP A 167 -0.98 8.15 -8.34
C ASP A 167 0.02 8.19 -9.49
N VAL A 168 1.30 8.32 -9.16
CA VAL A 168 2.41 8.28 -10.13
C VAL A 168 3.17 6.95 -10.01
N LEU A 169 3.56 6.38 -11.15
CA LEU A 169 4.36 5.16 -11.19
C LEU A 169 5.79 5.39 -10.65
N ASP A 170 6.25 6.63 -10.75
CA ASP A 170 7.52 7.13 -10.23
C ASP A 170 7.32 8.56 -9.69
N SER A 171 7.53 8.74 -8.39
CA SER A 171 7.33 10.02 -7.68
C SER A 171 8.60 10.85 -7.53
N MET A 172 9.72 10.42 -8.13
CA MET A 172 11.04 10.95 -7.77
C MET A 172 11.28 12.44 -8.13
N LEU A 173 10.52 13.02 -9.06
CA LEU A 173 10.59 14.45 -9.40
C LEU A 173 10.04 15.37 -8.28
N VAL A 174 9.22 14.82 -7.38
CA VAL A 174 8.63 15.56 -6.26
C VAL A 174 9.15 14.91 -4.98
N PRO A 175 10.14 15.50 -4.29
CA PRO A 175 10.60 15.00 -3.01
C PRO A 175 9.41 14.93 -2.04
N SER A 176 8.96 13.73 -1.69
CA SER A 176 8.01 13.49 -0.61
C SER A 176 8.75 13.57 0.72
N ALA A 177 8.08 13.97 1.80
CA ALA A 177 8.66 13.78 3.12
C ALA A 177 8.78 12.26 3.39
N GLY A 178 9.67 11.89 4.33
CA GLY A 178 9.98 10.49 4.59
C GLY A 178 8.71 9.67 4.87
N PHE A 179 8.54 8.56 4.14
CA PHE A 179 7.32 7.76 4.15
C PHE A 179 7.12 6.90 5.39
N ASP A 180 8.07 6.86 6.32
CA ASP A 180 8.06 5.91 7.42
C ASP A 180 8.22 6.65 8.74
N THR A 181 7.23 6.52 9.63
CA THR A 181 7.33 7.05 10.99
C THR A 181 6.44 6.26 11.96
N ASN A 182 6.81 6.25 13.24
CA ASN A 182 5.83 5.95 14.28
C ASN A 182 4.94 7.17 14.49
N VAL A 183 3.64 6.96 14.60
CA VAL A 183 2.63 8.00 14.66
C VAL A 183 1.69 7.79 15.83
N ALA A 184 1.26 8.90 16.41
CA ALA A 184 0.03 9.01 17.18
C ALA A 184 -0.82 10.11 16.53
N GLN A 185 -1.89 9.70 15.84
CA GLN A 185 -2.69 10.59 14.99
C GLN A 185 -4.13 10.60 15.45
N TYR A 186 -4.78 11.75 15.38
CA TYR A 186 -6.21 11.85 15.55
C TYR A 186 -6.83 12.39 14.28
N HIS A 187 -7.66 11.55 13.65
CA HIS A 187 -8.48 11.90 12.51
C HIS A 187 -9.88 12.23 12.96
N PHE A 188 -10.40 13.35 12.47
CA PHE A 188 -11.76 13.77 12.69
C PHE A 188 -12.42 14.08 11.36
N ASP A 189 -13.59 13.49 11.12
CA ASP A 189 -14.44 13.78 9.98
C ASP A 189 -15.77 14.35 10.50
N ALA A 190 -16.10 15.56 10.08
CA ALA A 190 -17.31 16.27 10.51
C ALA A 190 -18.58 15.82 9.77
N GLY A 191 -18.47 14.92 8.79
CA GLY A 191 -19.59 14.41 7.99
C GLY A 191 -20.16 15.40 6.96
N ASN A 192 -19.63 16.62 6.90
CA ASN A 192 -20.04 17.69 5.99
C ASN A 192 -18.98 17.99 4.91
N GLY A 193 -18.04 17.07 4.71
CA GLY A 193 -16.90 17.22 3.81
C GLY A 193 -15.67 17.87 4.45
N ILE A 194 -15.74 18.36 5.69
CA ILE A 194 -14.57 18.81 6.45
C ILE A 194 -13.96 17.62 7.18
N SER A 195 -12.66 17.42 7.00
CA SER A 195 -11.88 16.50 7.82
C SER A 195 -10.57 17.14 8.27
N THR A 196 -10.07 16.71 9.43
CA THR A 196 -8.85 17.22 10.03
C THR A 196 -7.98 16.07 10.52
N VAL A 197 -6.67 16.32 10.58
CA VAL A 197 -5.70 15.44 11.22
C VAL A 197 -4.81 16.26 12.13
N ILE A 198 -4.47 15.70 13.28
CA ILE A 198 -3.29 16.09 14.07
C ILE A 198 -2.45 14.84 14.32
N SER A 199 -1.14 14.94 14.13
CA SER A 199 -0.22 13.82 14.15
C SER A 199 1.05 14.20 14.91
N LEU A 200 1.46 13.31 15.81
CA LEU A 200 2.74 13.36 16.50
C LEU A 200 3.63 12.25 15.93
N GLU A 201 4.78 12.64 15.39
CA GLU A 201 5.60 11.77 14.55
C GLU A 201 7.04 11.70 15.05
N GLN A 202 7.60 10.48 15.00
CA GLN A 202 8.98 10.22 15.37
C GLN A 202 9.96 10.46 14.21
N GLY A 203 9.53 10.20 12.98
CA GLY A 203 10.41 10.10 11.81
C GLY A 203 11.12 8.74 11.66
N SER A 204 11.97 8.63 10.65
CA SER A 204 12.81 7.45 10.41
C SER A 204 14.12 7.80 9.72
N GLY A 205 15.14 6.95 9.91
CA GLY A 205 16.45 7.13 9.32
C GLY A 205 17.34 8.13 10.05
N SER A 206 18.49 8.44 9.46
CA SER A 206 19.51 9.33 10.03
C SER A 206 19.15 10.82 9.92
N ALA A 207 18.19 11.18 9.08
CA ALA A 207 17.68 12.54 8.91
C ALA A 207 16.16 12.53 9.05
N GLY A 208 15.60 13.50 9.78
CA GLY A 208 14.15 13.59 9.99
C GLY A 208 13.60 12.71 11.10
N THR A 209 14.47 12.09 11.91
CA THR A 209 14.08 11.47 13.20
C THR A 209 14.27 12.49 14.32
N ILE A 210 13.33 12.53 15.27
CA ILE A 210 13.44 13.39 16.46
C ILE A 210 14.72 13.12 17.25
N ASP A 211 15.32 14.18 17.78
CA ASP A 211 16.54 14.14 18.61
C ASP A 211 16.26 14.48 20.10
N SER A 212 14.99 14.70 20.44
CA SER A 212 14.53 15.07 21.78
C SER A 212 13.14 14.49 22.09
N TYR A 213 12.56 14.83 23.25
CA TYR A 213 11.21 14.41 23.65
C TYR A 213 10.08 15.13 22.88
N ILE A 214 10.40 16.10 22.02
CA ILE A 214 9.40 16.83 21.25
C ILE A 214 9.18 16.09 19.92
N PRO A 215 7.96 15.58 19.67
CA PRO A 215 7.64 14.94 18.40
C PRO A 215 7.59 15.98 17.27
N HIS A 216 7.73 15.52 16.02
CA HIS A 216 7.27 16.32 14.89
C HIS A 216 5.75 16.45 14.99
N VAL A 217 5.23 17.67 14.89
CA VAL A 217 3.80 17.96 14.95
C VAL A 217 3.33 18.31 13.54
N VAL A 218 2.39 17.52 13.04
CA VAL A 218 1.74 17.75 11.75
C VAL A 218 0.26 17.96 12.01
N ALA A 219 -0.32 18.96 11.36
CA ALA A 219 -1.75 19.20 11.37
C ALA A 219 -2.22 19.47 9.95
N GLY A 220 -3.42 19.01 9.62
CA GLY A 220 -4.00 19.21 8.31
C GLY A 220 -5.51 19.44 8.38
N LEU A 221 -6.01 20.20 7.41
CA LEU A 221 -7.42 20.47 7.18
C LEU A 221 -7.75 20.17 5.72
N LYS A 222 -8.79 19.37 5.51
CA LYS A 222 -9.31 18.99 4.21
C LYS A 222 -10.77 19.40 4.10
N TYR A 223 -11.13 19.94 2.94
CA TYR A 223 -12.49 20.22 2.56
C TYR A 223 -12.80 19.53 1.22
N THR A 224 -13.73 18.59 1.24
CA THR A 224 -14.11 17.76 0.10
C THR A 224 -15.54 18.07 -0.34
N GLN A 225 -15.72 18.25 -1.64
CA GLN A 225 -16.99 18.53 -2.30
C GLN A 225 -17.09 17.74 -3.60
N GLY A 226 -18.26 17.79 -4.26
CA GLY A 226 -18.49 17.03 -5.51
C GLY A 226 -17.53 17.36 -6.67
N TRP A 227 -16.85 18.50 -6.63
CA TRP A 227 -15.87 18.93 -7.63
C TRP A 227 -14.42 18.53 -7.31
N GLY A 228 -14.14 18.00 -6.11
CA GLY A 228 -12.79 17.67 -5.66
C GLY A 228 -12.56 18.02 -4.20
N SER A 229 -11.30 18.23 -3.82
CA SER A 229 -10.93 18.63 -2.46
C SER A 229 -9.84 19.70 -2.45
N ILE A 230 -9.84 20.50 -1.40
CA ILE A 230 -8.71 21.35 -1.00
C ILE A 230 -8.16 20.76 0.28
N THR A 231 -6.84 20.56 0.34
CA THR A 231 -6.14 20.03 1.51
C THR A 231 -4.95 20.92 1.79
N GLY A 232 -4.68 21.19 3.07
CA GLY A 232 -3.50 21.88 3.55
C GLY A 232 -3.18 21.52 4.99
#